data_AF-A0A1S7DQ68-F1
#
_entry.id   AF-A0A1S7DQ68-F1
#
_cell.length_a   1.000
_cell.length_b   1.000
_cell.length_c   1.000
_cell.angle_alpha   90.00
_cell.angle_beta   90.00
_cell.angle_gamma   90.00
#
_symmetry.space_group_name_H-M   'P 1'
#
loop_
_entity.id
_entity.type
_entity.pdbx_description
1 polymer ?
#
loop_
_entity_poly.entity_id
_entity_poly.type
_entity_poly.pdbx_seq_one_letter_code
_entity_poly.pdbx_strand_id
1 'polypeptide(L)'
;MEKQTQIQGELDIFIDKEANEVLIHGTPKGLKSFAKVLLQLAELNQSEIDDVSLPVGAREHYRLIPNIDLSKSSTNVIVGRLDAKGSGDFYERFIPKKKH
;
A
#
# COMPACT_ATOMS: atom_id res chain seq x y z
N MET A 1 -0.80 15.18 -3.92
CA MET A 1 0.20 14.94 -4.98
C MET A 1 0.53 13.45 -4.92
N GLU A 2 0.17 12.64 -5.93
CA GLU A 2 0.47 11.19 -5.88
C GLU A 2 1.99 10.99 -5.90
N LYS A 3 2.57 10.48 -4.81
CA LYS A 3 3.99 10.13 -4.75
C LYS A 3 4.18 8.84 -5.55
N GLN A 4 4.79 8.93 -6.73
CA GLN A 4 5.19 7.75 -7.49
C GLN A 4 6.29 7.00 -6.74
N THR A 5 6.02 5.74 -6.40
CA THR A 5 6.98 4.83 -5.80
C THR A 5 7.56 3.97 -6.92
N GLN A 6 8.80 4.23 -7.33
CA GLN A 6 9.45 3.40 -8.33
C GLN A 6 9.90 2.09 -7.68
N ILE A 7 9.00 1.11 -7.66
CA ILE A 7 9.38 -0.29 -7.43
C ILE A 7 10.49 -0.65 -8.43
N GLN A 8 11.54 -1.29 -7.94
CA GLN A 8 12.68 -1.66 -8.77
C GLN A 8 12.72 -3.16 -9.03
N GLY A 9 13.02 -3.55 -10.27
CA GLY A 9 12.99 -4.96 -10.67
C GLY A 9 11.56 -5.46 -10.87
N GLU A 10 11.39 -6.75 -11.12
CA GLU A 10 10.08 -7.33 -11.40
C GLU A 10 9.32 -7.64 -10.09
N LEU A 11 8.07 -7.19 -10.04
CA LEU A 11 7.11 -7.43 -8.97
C LEU A 11 5.71 -7.53 -9.58
N ASP A 12 5.03 -8.64 -9.33
CA ASP A 12 3.68 -8.92 -9.78
C ASP A 12 2.74 -9.00 -8.58
N ILE A 13 1.63 -8.26 -8.63
CA ILE A 13 0.57 -8.30 -7.61
C ILE A 13 -0.78 -8.42 -8.29
N PHE A 14 -1.50 -9.50 -8.01
CA PHE A 14 -2.84 -9.73 -8.56
C PHE A 14 -3.71 -10.58 -7.62
N ILE A 15 -5.01 -10.60 -7.92
CA ILE A 15 -5.99 -11.38 -7.16
C ILE A 15 -6.27 -12.66 -7.93
N ASP A 16 -6.01 -13.81 -7.30
CA ASP A 16 -6.56 -15.08 -7.75
C ASP A 16 -8.00 -15.18 -7.23
N LYS A 17 -8.96 -15.08 -8.16
CA LYS A 17 -10.40 -15.11 -7.81
C LYS A 17 -10.89 -16.51 -7.47
N GLU A 18 -10.24 -17.56 -7.96
CA GLU A 18 -10.65 -18.94 -7.72
C GLU A 18 -10.21 -19.37 -6.33
N ALA A 19 -8.96 -19.05 -5.97
CA ALA A 19 -8.42 -19.31 -4.63
C ALA A 19 -8.85 -18.27 -3.57
N ASN A 20 -9.39 -17.11 -4.00
CA ASN A 20 -9.65 -15.94 -3.16
C ASN A 20 -8.38 -15.48 -2.41
N GLU A 21 -7.28 -15.40 -3.15
CA GLU A 21 -5.96 -15.05 -2.64
C GLU A 21 -5.42 -13.77 -3.30
N VAL A 22 -4.56 -13.06 -2.57
CA VAL A 22 -3.73 -12.01 -3.14
C VAL A 22 -2.34 -12.58 -3.31
N LEU A 23 -1.89 -12.64 -4.56
CA LEU A 23 -0.57 -13.15 -4.92
C LEU A 23 0.39 -11.98 -5.08
N ILE A 24 1.54 -12.07 -4.39
CA ILE A 24 2.63 -11.09 -4.45
C ILE A 24 3.90 -11.86 -4.79
N HIS A 25 4.35 -11.74 -6.04
CA HIS A 25 5.51 -12.45 -6.57
C HIS A 25 6.54 -11.45 -7.08
N GLY A 26 7.82 -11.77 -7.02
CA GLY A 26 8.81 -10.89 -7.60
C GLY A 26 10.21 -11.44 -7.54
N THR A 27 11.11 -10.75 -8.24
CA THR A 27 12.54 -10.97 -8.08
C THR A 27 12.99 -10.55 -6.67
N PRO A 28 14.16 -11.02 -6.18
CA PRO A 28 14.70 -10.54 -4.91
C PRO A 28 14.81 -9.01 -4.83
N LYS A 29 15.06 -8.33 -5.95
CA LYS A 29 15.10 -6.87 -6.03
C LYS A 29 13.70 -6.25 -5.91
N GLY A 30 12.72 -6.78 -6.65
CA GLY A 30 11.31 -6.35 -6.60
C GLY A 30 10.72 -6.47 -5.20
N LEU A 31 10.86 -7.65 -4.58
CA LEU A 31 10.34 -7.89 -3.23
C LEU A 31 11.01 -6.99 -2.18
N LYS A 32 12.33 -6.79 -2.25
CA LYS A 32 13.03 -5.85 -1.34
C LYS A 32 12.57 -4.41 -1.56
N SER A 33 12.31 -4.02 -2.81
CA SER A 33 11.79 -2.69 -3.13
C SER A 33 10.39 -2.49 -2.57
N PHE A 34 9.51 -3.49 -2.69
CA PHE A 34 8.17 -3.46 -2.10
C PHE A 34 8.21 -3.38 -0.58
N ALA A 35 9.08 -4.17 0.06
CA ALA A 35 9.26 -4.13 1.51
C ALA A 35 9.66 -2.73 2.01
N LYS A 36 10.47 -1.97 1.25
CA LYS A 36 10.80 -0.58 1.59
C LYS A 36 9.58 0.33 1.59
N VAL A 37 8.63 0.14 0.67
CA VAL A 37 7.36 0.89 0.67
C VAL A 37 6.55 0.59 1.93
N LEU A 38 6.48 -0.69 2.32
CA LEU A 38 5.79 -1.10 3.55
C LEU A 38 6.45 -0.49 4.79
N LEU A 39 7.78 -0.50 4.87
CA LEU A 39 8.53 0.12 5.96
C LEU A 39 8.31 1.63 6.00
N GLN A 40 8.35 2.31 4.85
CA GLN A 40 8.06 3.74 4.76
C GLN A 40 6.68 4.07 5.33
N LEU A 41 5.63 3.32 4.96
CA LEU A 41 4.29 3.53 5.53
C LEU A 41 4.24 3.27 7.05
N ALA A 42 4.92 2.22 7.52
CA ALA A 42 4.92 1.82 8.91
C ALA A 42 5.65 2.82 9.82
N GLU A 43 6.77 3.37 9.34
CA GLU A 43 7.61 4.32 10.09
C GLU A 43 7.12 5.76 9.97
N LEU A 44 6.27 6.07 9.00
CA LEU A 44 5.74 7.40 8.78
C LEU A 44 4.88 7.90 9.96
N ASN A 45 5.27 9.05 10.51
CA ASN A 45 4.44 9.81 11.43
C ASN A 45 3.46 10.70 10.64
N GLN A 46 2.23 10.23 10.43
CA GLN A 46 1.20 10.96 9.66
C GLN A 46 0.86 12.33 10.27
N SER A 47 1.09 12.52 11.58
CA SER A 47 0.80 13.77 12.28
C SER A 47 1.78 14.90 11.93
N GLU A 48 2.96 14.57 11.39
CA GLU A 48 3.98 15.55 10.98
C GLU A 48 3.82 16.01 9.52
N ILE A 49 2.94 15.35 8.76
CA ILE A 49 2.64 15.73 7.38
C ILE A 49 1.69 16.92 7.41
N ASP A 50 1.90 17.91 6.54
CA ASP A 50 1.02 19.07 6.47
C ASP A 50 -0.39 18.70 5.99
N ASP A 51 -1.40 19.47 6.40
CA ASP A 51 -2.82 19.21 6.08
C ASP A 51 -3.14 19.36 4.59
N VAL A 52 -2.32 20.09 3.82
CA VAL A 52 -2.50 20.23 2.37
C VAL A 52 -2.10 18.93 1.66
N SER A 53 -1.01 18.30 2.12
CA SER A 53 -0.51 17.03 1.59
C SER A 53 -1.34 15.84 2.07
N LEU A 54 -1.72 15.82 3.36
CA LEU A 54 -2.54 14.78 3.96
C LEU A 54 -3.55 15.40 4.94
N PRO A 55 -4.82 15.59 4.53
CA PRO A 55 -5.85 16.15 5.41
C PRO A 55 -6.13 15.28 6.64
N VAL A 56 -6.59 15.90 7.73
CA VAL A 56 -7.14 15.16 8.89
C VAL A 56 -8.29 14.25 8.45
N GLY A 57 -8.28 13.00 8.93
CA GLY A 57 -9.23 11.96 8.49
C GLY A 57 -8.79 11.17 7.24
N ALA A 58 -7.79 11.65 6.50
CA ALA A 58 -7.18 10.90 5.38
C ALA A 58 -6.09 9.92 5.87
N ARG A 59 -5.58 9.09 4.95
CA ARG A 59 -4.56 8.05 5.22
C ARG A 59 -3.48 8.10 4.16
N GLU A 60 -2.22 8.01 4.58
CA GLU A 60 -1.13 7.85 3.64
C GLU A 60 -1.26 6.50 2.92
N HIS A 61 -1.10 6.54 1.61
CA HIS A 61 -1.09 5.37 0.75
C HIS A 61 -0.28 5.64 -0.51
N TYR A 62 0.13 4.55 -1.15
CA TYR A 62 0.73 4.53 -2.47
C TYR A 62 -0.18 3.80 -3.44
N ARG A 63 -0.27 4.32 -4.66
CA ARG A 63 -0.89 3.65 -5.80
C ARG A 63 0.23 3.02 -6.64
N LEU A 64 0.17 1.71 -6.83
CA LEU A 64 1.09 0.95 -7.67
C LEU A 64 0.36 0.56 -8.96
N ILE A 65 0.92 0.96 -10.10
CA ILE A 65 0.28 0.86 -11.41
C ILE A 65 0.98 -0.23 -12.24
N PRO A 66 0.23 -1.18 -12.84
CA PRO A 66 0.79 -2.15 -13.78
C PRO A 66 1.54 -1.47 -14.93
N ASN A 67 2.63 -2.07 -15.37
CA ASN A 67 3.51 -1.57 -16.43
C ASN A 67 4.25 -0.26 -16.10
N ILE A 68 4.10 0.28 -14.88
CA ILE A 68 4.87 1.43 -14.38
C ILE A 68 5.65 1.01 -13.13
N ASP A 69 4.95 0.58 -12.09
CA ASP A 69 5.53 0.12 -10.82
C ASP A 69 5.52 -1.42 -10.72
N LEU A 70 4.55 -2.06 -11.38
CA LEU A 70 4.37 -3.52 -11.33
C LEU A 70 4.53 -4.16 -12.71
N SER A 71 4.72 -5.48 -12.74
CA SER A 71 4.72 -6.27 -13.96
C SER A 71 3.37 -6.16 -14.70
N LYS A 72 3.37 -6.40 -16.02
CA LYS A 72 2.19 -6.19 -16.88
C LYS A 72 0.98 -7.03 -16.51
N SER A 73 1.18 -8.19 -15.88
CA SER A 73 0.13 -9.10 -15.42
C SER A 73 -0.58 -8.63 -14.14
N SER A 74 -0.05 -7.61 -13.48
CA SER A 74 -0.59 -7.11 -12.23
C SER A 74 -1.93 -6.39 -12.38
N THR A 75 -2.63 -6.26 -11.26
CA THR A 75 -3.75 -5.32 -11.12
C THR A 75 -3.27 -3.99 -10.55
N ASN A 76 -4.10 -2.95 -10.63
CA ASN A 76 -3.88 -1.72 -9.87
C ASN A 76 -4.00 -2.01 -8.36
N VAL A 77 -3.01 -1.57 -7.58
CA VAL A 77 -2.94 -1.82 -6.15
C VAL A 77 -2.83 -0.51 -5.38
N ILE A 78 -3.55 -0.42 -4.27
CA ILE A 78 -3.36 0.63 -3.26
C ILE A 78 -2.81 -0.02 -2.00
N VAL A 79 -1.68 0.47 -1.51
CA VAL A 79 -1.06 0.01 -0.26
C VAL A 79 -0.95 1.21 0.66
N GLY A 80 -1.49 1.13 1.87
CA GLY A 80 -1.57 2.29 2.74
C GLY A 80 -1.84 1.96 4.20
N ARG A 81 -1.82 3.01 5.01
CA ARG A 81 -2.17 2.94 6.43
C ARG A 81 -3.65 2.64 6.61
N LEU A 82 -3.95 1.93 7.69
CA LEU A 82 -5.33 1.61 8.08
C LEU A 82 -5.92 2.75 8.93
N ASP A 83 -5.11 3.35 9.80
CA ASP A 83 -5.44 4.48 10.66
C ASP A 83 -5.39 5.82 9.94
N ALA A 84 -6.41 6.64 10.18
CA ALA A 84 -6.50 8.00 9.69
C ALA A 84 -5.61 8.97 10.48
N LYS A 85 -5.06 9.98 9.78
CA LYS A 85 -4.37 11.11 10.40
C LYS A 85 -5.29 11.84 11.38
N GLY A 86 -4.76 12.16 12.56
CA GLY A 86 -5.46 12.92 13.60
C GLY A 86 -6.36 12.06 14.48
N SER A 87 -7.34 11.35 13.89
CA SER A 87 -8.30 10.56 14.67
C SER A 87 -7.85 9.14 14.99
N GLY A 88 -6.96 8.56 14.18
CA GLY A 88 -6.57 7.15 14.30
C GLY A 88 -7.64 6.17 13.81
N ASP A 89 -8.76 6.65 13.27
CA ASP A 89 -9.90 5.80 12.90
C ASP A 89 -9.60 4.92 11.69
N PHE A 90 -10.10 3.69 11.76
CA PHE A 90 -10.11 2.76 10.64
C PHE A 90 -11.32 3.05 9.73
N TYR A 91 -11.25 2.63 8.46
CA TYR A 91 -12.37 2.83 7.53
C TYR A 91 -13.53 1.89 7.86
N GLU A 92 -14.77 2.28 7.52
CA GLU A 92 -16.00 1.57 7.91
C GLU A 92 -16.04 0.09 7.51
N ARG A 93 -15.42 -0.25 6.37
CA ARG A 93 -15.34 -1.63 5.86
C ARG A 93 -14.31 -2.50 6.58
N PHE A 94 -13.51 -1.95 7.49
CA PHE A 94 -12.52 -2.73 8.23
C PHE A 94 -13.23 -3.65 9.22
N ILE A 95 -12.96 -4.94 9.11
CA ILE A 95 -13.45 -5.94 10.05
C ILE A 95 -12.24 -6.45 10.85
N PRO A 96 -12.19 -6.24 12.18
CA PRO A 96 -11.07 -6.70 12.99
C PRO A 96 -10.99 -8.23 13.01
N LYS A 97 -9.77 -8.75 13.19
CA LYS A 97 -9.56 -10.17 13.45
C LYS A 97 -10.33 -10.58 14.70
N LYS A 98 -10.91 -11.79 14.71
CA LYS A 98 -11.44 -12.36 15.95
C LYS A 98 -10.31 -12.44 16.97
N LYS A 99 -10.56 -11.99 18.19
CA LYS A 99 -9.66 -12.26 19.30
C LYS A 99 -9.75 -13.76 19.59
N HIS A 100 -8.61 -14.43 19.50
CA HIS A 100 -8.46 -15.82 19.94
C HIS A 100 -8.25 -15.86 21.44
#